data_AF-A0A1Q7H2P3-F1
#
_entry.id   AF-A0A1Q7H2P3-F1
#
_cell.length_a   1.000
_cell.length_b   1.000
_cell.length_c   1.000
_cell.angle_alpha   90.00
_cell.angle_beta   90.00
_cell.angle_gamma   90.00
#
_symmetry.space_group_name_H-M   'P 1'
#
loop_
_entity.id
_entity.type
_entity.pdbx_description
1 polymer ?
#
loop_
_entity_poly.entity_id
_entity_poly.type
_entity_poly.pdbx_seq_one_letter_code
_entity_poly.pdbx_strand_id
1 'polypeptide(L)'
;MRAALLFLIGLTSPLALAGQDTAIVIHPESTGVHLVPSELPRVVAEEAIRLYNAPGTTRLAGYAHLPRGNEWRGDMAVRNGPVLIEGRVQGTVLVVNGDVALTATAEVTGDLFVVGGTVSRAPGARVGGEVREYRDPLPYRVAGETLAYAPNLRRRFRNPQAQLTFGTAEARSALTLATGGTFNRVEGLPIVFGPAFDWRLAGDTHLRFDVLGVFRTAGDLSDKRSDLGYRLRAEVRRGSGESQTMGFGLRAMDVVAPIEDWGLHAEEVGWAAFLFHRDYRDYFLDKGWAARAYFQPEHPITVSLEFRREWMTSVTPRDPLTITRNDQLWRPNPPIDEGHFNTWAATGVLDTRNDRENPTTGWLVIATFERSGSKDVSPQPGVPSGVRDNIPTNGTYRFNRAWLDLRRYSRVSPSGRLNLRVVAGGWAGGDPLPLQRRVSLGGPEVLPGYNFRQAACNQAMTAAEYLDTRVAACDRVLAVQAEYRGHISLHWSYNPVREDEGRGETLIRLEGPDLVVFSEAGQGWLVGSGPGRLPSGKIPDFSSWLADVGLGVDWGGFGAYIAKAVTVGQPLRFTLRLEHRF
;
A
#
# COMPACT_ATOMS: atom_id res chain seq x y z
N MET A 1 -35.67 32.31 -15.10
CA MET A 1 -34.79 31.45 -14.28
C MET A 1 -34.52 30.21 -15.12
N ARG A 2 -33.50 30.16 -16.00
CA ARG A 2 -32.07 29.87 -15.72
C ARG A 2 -31.95 28.69 -14.72
N ALA A 3 -31.40 27.53 -15.03
CA ALA A 3 -30.81 26.99 -16.24
C ALA A 3 -30.90 25.46 -16.18
N ALA A 4 -31.48 24.86 -17.22
CA ALA A 4 -31.40 23.43 -17.53
C ALA A 4 -31.18 23.36 -19.04
N LEU A 5 -30.33 22.42 -19.47
CA LEU A 5 -29.89 22.16 -20.85
C LEU A 5 -28.96 23.22 -21.48
N LEU A 6 -27.70 22.82 -21.68
CA LEU A 6 -26.94 22.90 -22.94
C LEU A 6 -25.47 22.55 -22.65
N PHE A 7 -25.05 21.34 -23.02
CA PHE A 7 -24.14 21.15 -24.16
C PHE A 7 -23.86 19.66 -24.35
N LEU A 8 -24.46 19.12 -25.40
CA LEU A 8 -24.13 17.84 -26.02
C LEU A 8 -23.23 18.16 -27.23
N ILE A 9 -22.28 17.26 -27.50
CA ILE A 9 -21.56 17.03 -28.77
C ILE A 9 -20.23 17.77 -28.98
N GLY A 10 -19.16 16.96 -28.89
CA GLY A 10 -17.84 17.21 -29.47
C GLY A 10 -17.12 15.88 -29.78
N LEU A 11 -17.52 15.25 -30.90
CA LEU A 11 -16.74 14.48 -31.88
C LEU A 11 -15.87 13.25 -31.47
N THR A 12 -16.38 12.05 -31.81
CA THR A 12 -15.79 10.97 -32.65
C THR A 12 -14.29 10.56 -32.56
N SER A 13 -14.03 9.38 -31.93
CA SER A 13 -13.23 8.17 -32.33
C SER A 13 -11.85 8.24 -33.05
N PRO A 14 -10.98 7.18 -33.04
CA PRO A 14 -10.76 6.05 -32.08
C PRO A 14 -9.26 5.68 -31.80
N LEU A 15 -9.05 4.67 -30.93
CA LEU A 15 -7.88 3.74 -30.83
C LEU A 15 -6.51 4.24 -30.33
N ALA A 16 -6.13 3.83 -29.11
CA ALA A 16 -5.01 2.90 -28.80
C ALA A 16 -4.65 3.01 -27.30
N LEU A 17 -5.06 2.07 -26.43
CA LEU A 17 -4.31 0.87 -26.01
C LEU A 17 -3.04 1.18 -25.19
N ALA A 18 -3.19 1.39 -23.88
CA ALA A 18 -2.27 0.84 -22.89
C ALA A 18 -2.94 0.68 -21.52
N GLY A 19 -3.00 -0.55 -21.02
CA GLY A 19 -3.51 -0.87 -19.69
C GLY A 19 -2.55 -0.41 -18.61
N GLN A 20 -3.01 0.51 -17.76
CA GLN A 20 -2.40 0.77 -16.46
C GLN A 20 -3.30 0.23 -15.35
N ASP A 21 -2.67 -0.48 -14.41
CA ASP A 21 -3.28 -1.11 -13.25
C ASP A 21 -4.01 -0.09 -12.37
N THR A 22 -5.32 -0.04 -12.58
CA THR A 22 -6.23 0.84 -11.85
C THR A 22 -6.38 0.37 -10.41
N ALA A 23 -6.45 1.36 -9.52
CA ALA A 23 -6.36 1.22 -8.09
C ALA A 23 -7.46 0.30 -7.55
N ILE A 24 -7.11 -0.95 -7.27
CA ILE A 24 -7.82 -1.67 -6.22
C ILE A 24 -7.34 -1.01 -4.93
N VAL A 25 -8.18 -0.18 -4.31
CA VAL A 25 -8.03 0.18 -2.89
C VAL A 25 -8.34 -1.10 -2.12
N ILE A 26 -7.44 -2.05 -2.17
CA ILE A 26 -7.40 -3.20 -1.29
C ILE A 26 -7.13 -2.59 0.08
N HIS A 27 -7.99 -2.86 1.07
CA HIS A 27 -7.48 -2.86 2.44
C HIS A 27 -6.24 -3.76 2.40
N PRO A 28 -5.01 -3.23 2.53
CA PRO A 28 -3.76 -3.89 2.13
C PRO A 28 -3.55 -5.29 2.77
N GLU A 29 -4.37 -5.61 3.77
CA GLU A 29 -4.51 -6.87 4.47
C GLU A 29 -5.22 -7.99 3.67
N SER A 30 -5.90 -7.70 2.55
CA SER A 30 -6.41 -8.78 1.69
C SER A 30 -5.21 -9.32 0.91
N THR A 31 -4.59 -10.36 1.45
CA THR A 31 -3.65 -11.26 0.75
C THR A 31 -4.39 -11.89 -0.43
N GLY A 32 -4.61 -11.11 -1.48
CA GLY A 32 -5.00 -11.58 -2.78
C GLY A 32 -3.76 -12.15 -3.44
N VAL A 33 -3.90 -13.31 -4.06
CA VAL A 33 -2.87 -13.84 -4.95
C VAL A 33 -2.80 -12.89 -6.15
N HIS A 34 -1.98 -11.85 -6.08
CA HIS A 34 -1.75 -11.03 -7.27
C HIS A 34 -1.03 -11.90 -8.29
N LEU A 35 -1.66 -12.16 -9.44
CA LEU A 35 -0.95 -12.67 -10.60
C LEU A 35 0.20 -11.67 -10.82
N VAL A 36 1.42 -12.10 -10.56
CA VAL A 36 2.58 -11.22 -10.61
C VAL A 36 2.62 -10.64 -12.02
N PRO A 37 2.53 -9.30 -12.17
CA PRO A 37 2.80 -8.69 -13.47
C PRO A 37 4.19 -9.13 -13.90
N SER A 38 4.34 -9.41 -15.20
CA SER A 38 5.64 -9.61 -15.83
C SER A 38 6.65 -8.58 -15.31
N GLU A 39 7.84 -9.02 -14.95
CA GLU A 39 8.92 -8.09 -14.60
C GLU A 39 9.76 -7.84 -15.84
N LEU A 40 10.11 -6.57 -16.08
CA LEU A 40 11.03 -6.22 -17.14
C LEU A 40 12.33 -7.01 -16.95
N PRO A 41 12.75 -7.86 -17.91
CA PRO A 41 13.97 -8.62 -17.76
C PRO A 41 15.16 -7.70 -17.53
N ARG A 42 16.03 -8.02 -16.57
CA ARG A 42 17.14 -7.16 -16.15
C ARG A 42 18.04 -6.73 -17.33
N VAL A 43 18.27 -7.64 -18.27
CA VAL A 43 19.07 -7.37 -19.48
C VAL A 43 18.46 -6.24 -20.31
N VAL A 44 17.13 -6.22 -20.44
CA VAL A 44 16.37 -5.20 -21.17
C VAL A 44 16.43 -3.86 -20.42
N ALA A 45 16.32 -3.90 -19.09
CA ALA A 45 16.45 -2.71 -18.25
C ALA A 45 17.84 -2.05 -18.36
N GLU A 46 18.90 -2.85 -18.29
CA GLU A 46 20.28 -2.39 -18.43
C GLU A 46 20.57 -1.88 -19.84
N GLU A 47 19.97 -2.49 -20.87
CA GLU A 47 20.07 -2.02 -22.26
C GLU A 47 19.39 -0.66 -22.45
N ALA A 48 18.15 -0.49 -21.98
CA ALA A 48 17.42 0.77 -22.07
C ALA A 48 18.17 1.92 -21.38
N ILE A 49 18.75 1.65 -20.20
CA ILE A 49 19.54 2.65 -19.47
C ILE A 49 20.83 3.00 -20.20
N ARG A 50 21.49 2.02 -20.81
CA ARG A 50 22.70 2.24 -21.61
C ARG A 50 22.42 3.11 -22.82
N LEU A 51 21.31 2.85 -23.53
CA LEU A 51 20.88 3.65 -24.68
C LEU A 51 20.50 5.08 -24.28
N TYR A 52 19.79 5.27 -23.16
CA TYR A 52 19.46 6.59 -22.65
C TYR A 52 20.72 7.41 -22.29
N ASN A 53 21.70 6.74 -21.67
CA ASN A 53 22.93 7.38 -21.19
C ASN A 53 24.01 7.54 -22.27
N ALA A 54 23.81 7.00 -23.48
CA ALA A 54 24.82 7.07 -24.52
C ALA A 54 25.14 8.53 -24.89
N PRO A 55 26.40 8.87 -25.22
CA PRO A 55 26.82 10.25 -25.47
C PRO A 55 26.15 10.90 -26.69
N GLY A 56 25.70 10.09 -27.67
CA GLY A 56 25.05 10.55 -28.90
C GLY A 56 23.52 10.65 -28.82
N THR A 57 22.93 10.24 -27.69
CA THR A 57 21.47 10.21 -27.53
C THR A 57 20.97 11.54 -26.98
N THR A 58 20.05 12.18 -27.69
CA THR A 58 19.36 13.35 -27.16
C THR A 58 18.29 12.93 -26.18
N ARG A 59 18.30 13.56 -24.99
CA ARG A 59 17.46 13.18 -23.85
C ARG A 59 16.33 14.17 -23.67
N LEU A 60 15.11 13.69 -23.79
CA LEU A 60 13.88 14.47 -23.62
C LEU A 60 13.08 13.90 -22.44
N ALA A 61 12.21 14.73 -21.86
CA ALA A 61 11.33 14.33 -20.77
C ALA A 61 9.94 14.95 -20.94
N GLY A 62 8.90 14.20 -20.57
CA GLY A 62 7.51 14.61 -20.76
C GLY A 62 7.00 14.31 -22.16
N TYR A 63 6.00 15.07 -22.60
CA TYR A 63 5.40 14.94 -23.92
C TYR A 63 6.40 15.37 -25.02
N ALA A 64 6.56 14.53 -26.04
CA ALA A 64 7.37 14.83 -27.21
C ALA A 64 6.53 14.72 -28.48
N HIS A 65 6.61 15.73 -29.34
CA HIS A 65 5.91 15.76 -30.62
C HIS A 65 6.88 16.16 -31.73
N LEU A 66 7.03 15.30 -32.74
CA LEU A 66 7.76 15.59 -33.97
C LEU A 66 6.76 15.78 -35.13
N PRO A 67 6.41 17.03 -35.48
CA PRO A 67 5.40 17.31 -36.50
C PRO A 67 5.81 16.84 -37.90
N ARG A 68 4.81 16.69 -38.77
CA ARG A 68 5.03 16.31 -40.18
C ARG A 68 5.95 17.31 -40.88
N GLY A 69 6.89 16.80 -41.67
CA GLY A 69 7.85 17.59 -42.45
C GLY A 69 9.12 17.96 -41.69
N ASN A 70 9.16 17.73 -40.38
CA ASN A 70 10.37 17.92 -39.58
C ASN A 70 11.23 16.65 -39.60
N GLU A 71 12.54 16.86 -39.50
CA GLU A 71 13.53 15.80 -39.41
C GLU A 71 14.35 15.95 -38.13
N TRP A 72 14.48 14.85 -37.39
CA TRP A 72 15.38 14.73 -36.26
C TRP A 72 16.62 13.92 -36.66
N ARG A 73 17.82 14.39 -36.35
CA ARG A 73 19.07 13.69 -36.66
C ARG A 73 19.74 13.18 -35.39
N GLY A 74 20.01 11.89 -35.33
CA GLY A 74 20.61 11.20 -34.19
C GLY A 74 19.61 10.45 -33.31
N ASP A 75 20.14 9.73 -32.33
CA ASP A 75 19.35 8.92 -31.41
C ASP A 75 18.56 9.82 -30.44
N MET A 76 17.34 9.40 -30.12
CA MET A 76 16.43 10.14 -29.25
C MET A 76 15.92 9.22 -28.13
N ALA A 77 16.03 9.67 -26.89
CA ALA A 77 15.46 9.00 -25.73
C ALA A 77 14.47 9.91 -25.00
N VAL A 78 13.22 9.50 -24.88
CA VAL A 78 12.16 10.25 -24.18
C VAL A 78 11.76 9.50 -22.91
N ARG A 79 11.61 10.22 -21.80
CA ARG A 79 11.15 9.65 -20.53
C ARG A 79 9.86 10.30 -20.02
N ASN A 80 8.99 9.51 -19.39
CA ASN A 80 7.80 9.95 -18.66
C ASN A 80 6.85 10.86 -19.46
N GLY A 81 6.46 10.42 -20.65
CA GLY A 81 5.42 11.09 -21.41
C GLY A 81 5.20 10.47 -22.78
N PRO A 82 4.04 10.74 -23.42
CA PRO A 82 3.73 10.17 -24.72
C PRO A 82 4.57 10.82 -25.81
N VAL A 83 4.89 10.04 -26.85
CA VAL A 83 5.66 10.46 -28.01
C VAL A 83 4.81 10.35 -29.26
N LEU A 84 4.52 11.47 -29.91
CA LEU A 84 3.85 11.52 -31.20
C LEU A 84 4.88 11.83 -32.30
N ILE A 85 5.02 10.92 -33.26
CA ILE A 85 5.93 11.09 -34.39
C ILE A 85 5.10 11.15 -35.67
N GLU A 86 5.23 12.27 -36.39
CA GLU A 86 4.67 12.49 -37.72
C GLU A 86 5.74 12.80 -38.78
N GLY A 87 6.92 13.26 -38.33
CA GLY A 87 8.10 13.53 -39.16
C GLY A 87 9.05 12.35 -39.28
N ARG A 88 10.31 12.65 -39.63
CA ARG A 88 11.38 11.64 -39.82
C ARG A 88 12.40 11.69 -38.68
N VAL A 89 12.73 10.55 -38.09
CA VAL A 89 13.84 10.37 -37.14
C VAL A 89 14.96 9.56 -37.80
N GLN A 90 16.11 10.21 -37.99
CA GLN A 90 17.35 9.60 -38.47
C GLN A 90 18.18 9.04 -37.31
N GLY A 91 17.69 7.98 -36.67
CA GLY A 91 18.34 7.32 -35.54
C GLY A 91 17.41 6.34 -34.83
N THR A 92 17.87 5.86 -33.67
CA THR A 92 17.12 5.00 -32.76
C THR A 92 16.23 5.83 -31.84
N VAL A 93 15.02 5.36 -31.58
CA VAL A 93 14.08 5.98 -30.64
C VAL A 93 13.90 5.06 -29.44
N LEU A 94 14.33 5.52 -28.27
CA LEU A 94 14.05 4.91 -26.98
C LEU A 94 12.93 5.68 -26.28
N VAL A 95 11.89 4.99 -25.81
CA VAL A 95 10.87 5.61 -24.95
C VAL A 95 10.76 4.83 -23.65
N VAL A 96 10.90 5.55 -22.53
CA VAL A 96 10.91 5.00 -21.18
C VAL A 96 9.69 5.52 -20.41
N ASN A 97 8.87 4.58 -19.95
CA ASN A 97 7.63 4.80 -19.21
C ASN A 97 6.70 5.79 -19.94
N GLY A 98 6.45 5.53 -21.23
CA GLY A 98 5.62 6.35 -22.10
C GLY A 98 5.26 5.64 -23.40
N ASP A 99 4.11 6.00 -23.97
CA ASP A 99 3.58 5.38 -25.19
C ASP A 99 4.06 6.11 -26.45
N VAL A 100 4.13 5.39 -27.56
CA VAL A 100 4.56 5.92 -28.86
C VAL A 100 3.46 5.80 -29.89
N ALA A 101 3.07 6.92 -30.50
CA ALA A 101 2.16 6.97 -31.63
C ALA A 101 2.93 7.39 -32.90
N LEU A 102 3.00 6.49 -33.88
CA LEU A 102 3.53 6.76 -35.21
C LEU A 102 2.37 7.00 -36.18
N THR A 103 2.27 8.19 -36.77
CA THR A 103 1.25 8.48 -37.79
C THR A 103 1.66 7.95 -39.16
N ALA A 104 0.75 8.03 -40.14
CA ALA A 104 0.97 7.46 -41.47
C ALA A 104 2.17 8.08 -42.23
N THR A 105 2.68 9.23 -41.79
CA THR A 105 3.84 9.91 -42.38
C THR A 105 5.13 9.72 -41.58
N ALA A 106 5.06 9.02 -40.44
CA ALA A 106 6.19 8.82 -39.56
C ALA A 106 7.24 7.89 -40.19
N GLU A 107 8.51 8.27 -40.09
CA GLU A 107 9.62 7.44 -40.50
C GLU A 107 10.74 7.43 -39.46
N VAL A 108 11.02 6.27 -38.87
CA VAL A 108 12.17 6.04 -37.99
C VAL A 108 13.16 5.17 -38.75
N THR A 109 14.37 5.65 -38.98
CA THR A 109 15.36 4.88 -39.77
C THR A 109 16.08 3.79 -38.96
N GLY A 110 16.22 3.97 -37.65
CA GLY A 110 16.81 2.99 -36.73
C GLY A 110 15.78 2.14 -35.98
N ASP A 111 16.16 1.67 -34.80
CA ASP A 111 15.30 0.86 -33.95
C ASP A 111 14.26 1.70 -33.21
N LEU A 112 13.11 1.10 -32.89
CA LEU A 112 12.16 1.64 -31.94
C LEU A 112 12.08 0.72 -30.71
N PHE A 113 12.59 1.21 -29.58
CA PHE A 113 12.62 0.48 -28.33
C PHE A 113 11.76 1.20 -27.29
N VAL A 114 10.67 0.56 -26.86
CA VAL A 114 9.73 1.10 -25.89
C VAL A 114 9.69 0.21 -24.67
N VAL A 115 9.92 0.81 -23.51
CA VAL A 115 9.92 0.15 -22.21
C VAL A 115 8.97 0.90 -21.28
N GLY A 116 8.03 0.20 -20.65
CA GLY A 116 7.00 0.81 -19.81
C GLY A 116 5.90 1.54 -20.58
N GLY A 117 5.65 1.14 -21.83
CA GLY A 117 4.62 1.72 -22.69
C GLY A 117 4.32 0.84 -23.91
N THR A 118 3.42 1.30 -24.78
CA THR A 118 3.00 0.60 -26.01
C THR A 118 3.36 1.37 -27.28
N VAL A 119 3.32 0.68 -28.42
CA VAL A 119 3.51 1.31 -29.74
C VAL A 119 2.24 1.22 -30.57
N SER A 120 1.65 2.37 -30.90
CA SER A 120 0.58 2.50 -31.89
C SER A 120 1.16 2.94 -33.24
N ARG A 121 0.87 2.18 -34.30
CA ARG A 121 1.36 2.47 -35.66
C ARG A 121 0.21 2.61 -36.64
N ALA A 122 0.07 3.79 -37.21
CA ALA A 122 -0.85 4.01 -38.30
C ALA A 122 -0.36 3.30 -39.59
N PRO A 123 -1.27 2.81 -40.44
CA PRO A 123 -0.92 2.31 -41.76
C PRO A 123 -0.14 3.37 -42.56
N GLY A 124 1.09 3.04 -42.98
CA GLY A 124 2.00 3.97 -43.69
C GLY A 124 3.24 4.36 -42.90
N ALA A 125 3.23 4.22 -41.56
CA ALA A 125 4.41 4.45 -40.72
C ALA A 125 5.53 3.46 -41.06
N ARG A 126 6.78 3.94 -41.13
CA ARG A 126 7.96 3.13 -41.44
C ARG A 126 8.94 3.13 -40.26
N VAL A 127 9.40 1.95 -39.88
CA VAL A 127 10.53 1.77 -38.95
C VAL A 127 11.54 0.88 -39.66
N GLY A 128 12.76 1.38 -39.85
CA GLY A 128 13.83 0.72 -40.60
C GLY A 128 14.52 -0.39 -39.81
N GLY A 129 14.58 -0.26 -38.48
CA GLY A 129 15.15 -1.25 -37.56
C GLY A 129 14.12 -2.13 -36.84
N GLU A 130 14.57 -2.73 -35.73
CA GLU A 130 13.75 -3.61 -34.90
C GLU A 130 12.76 -2.82 -34.03
N VAL A 131 11.62 -3.45 -33.75
CA VAL A 131 10.57 -2.92 -32.89
C VAL A 131 10.50 -3.77 -31.64
N ARG A 132 10.89 -3.20 -30.50
CA ARG A 132 10.90 -3.89 -29.22
C ARG A 132 9.98 -3.18 -28.25
N GLU A 133 8.88 -3.85 -27.88
CA GLU A 133 7.89 -3.35 -26.93
C GLU A 133 7.95 -4.19 -25.65
N TYR A 134 8.24 -3.54 -24.54
CA TYR A 134 8.11 -4.10 -23.20
C TYR A 134 7.14 -3.23 -22.39
N ARG A 135 6.03 -3.83 -21.98
CA ARG A 135 4.98 -3.11 -21.25
C ARG A 135 5.34 -2.83 -19.79
N ASP A 136 6.29 -3.61 -19.27
CA ASP A 136 6.71 -3.49 -17.89
C ASP A 136 7.55 -2.22 -17.70
N PRO A 137 7.21 -1.37 -16.70
CA PRO A 137 7.90 -0.11 -16.50
C PRO A 137 9.37 -0.34 -16.11
N LEU A 138 10.23 0.55 -16.59
CA LEU A 138 11.62 0.59 -16.17
C LEU A 138 11.71 1.35 -14.84
N PRO A 139 12.11 0.70 -13.73
CA PRO A 139 12.38 1.41 -12.49
C PRO A 139 13.77 2.06 -12.59
N TYR A 140 13.80 3.39 -12.61
CA TYR A 140 15.04 4.15 -12.74
C TYR A 140 15.04 5.37 -11.82
N ARG A 141 16.24 5.87 -11.51
CA ARG A 141 16.44 7.15 -10.83
C ARG A 141 17.23 8.10 -11.73
N VAL A 142 16.88 9.38 -11.68
CA VAL A 142 17.59 10.41 -12.43
C VAL A 142 18.81 10.86 -11.62
N ALA A 143 20.00 10.73 -12.22
CA ALA A 143 21.27 11.20 -11.68
C ALA A 143 21.83 12.29 -12.61
N GLY A 144 21.46 13.54 -12.34
CA GLY A 144 21.73 14.66 -13.25
C GLY A 144 21.01 14.47 -14.59
N GLU A 145 21.76 14.32 -15.67
CA GLU A 145 21.22 14.08 -17.02
C GLU A 145 21.15 12.59 -17.40
N THR A 146 21.58 11.68 -16.51
CA THR A 146 21.63 10.24 -16.76
C THR A 146 20.56 9.49 -15.97
N LEU A 147 20.24 8.27 -16.40
CA LEU A 147 19.43 7.32 -15.64
C LEU A 147 20.33 6.29 -14.96
N ALA A 148 20.05 6.01 -13.69
CA ALA A 148 20.60 4.87 -12.97
C ALA A 148 19.51 3.82 -12.79
N TYR A 149 19.87 2.54 -12.91
CA TYR A 149 18.94 1.45 -12.64
C TYR A 149 18.62 1.45 -11.15
N ALA A 150 17.35 1.64 -10.81
CA ALA A 150 16.93 1.73 -9.43
C ALA A 150 15.92 0.62 -9.15
N PRO A 151 16.36 -0.66 -9.07
CA PRO A 151 15.47 -1.75 -8.77
C PRO A 151 14.85 -1.51 -7.40
N ASN A 152 13.54 -1.71 -7.31
CA ASN A 152 12.84 -1.54 -6.06
C ASN A 152 13.21 -2.71 -5.12
N LEU A 153 14.05 -2.46 -4.10
CA LEU A 153 14.45 -3.48 -3.12
C LEU A 153 13.25 -4.06 -2.35
N ARG A 154 12.11 -3.35 -2.32
CA ARG A 154 10.84 -3.83 -1.76
C ARG A 154 10.35 -5.13 -2.42
N ARG A 155 10.65 -5.35 -3.72
CA ARG A 155 10.24 -6.57 -4.43
C ARG A 155 11.04 -7.82 -3.99
N ARG A 156 12.14 -7.66 -3.26
CA ARG A 156 12.99 -8.78 -2.79
C ARG A 156 12.46 -9.48 -1.55
N PHE A 157 11.63 -8.83 -0.73
CA PHE A 157 11.01 -9.40 0.48
C PHE A 157 9.56 -9.82 0.25
N ARG A 158 9.22 -10.24 -0.97
CA ARG A 158 7.89 -10.79 -1.24
C ARG A 158 7.67 -12.07 -0.43
N ASN A 159 6.43 -12.23 0.02
CA ASN A 159 5.91 -13.48 0.56
C ASN A 159 6.31 -14.65 -0.35
N PRO A 160 6.99 -15.69 0.19
CA PRO A 160 7.33 -16.87 -0.58
C PRO A 160 6.07 -17.45 -1.22
N GLN A 161 6.09 -17.60 -2.53
CA GLN A 161 4.97 -18.16 -3.28
C GLN A 161 5.46 -19.09 -4.38
N ALA A 162 4.76 -20.21 -4.52
CA ALA A 162 4.85 -21.13 -5.65
C ALA A 162 3.49 -21.10 -6.36
N GLN A 163 3.50 -20.93 -7.68
CA GLN A 163 2.29 -20.89 -8.47
C GLN A 163 2.47 -21.71 -9.74
N LEU A 164 1.48 -22.57 -10.03
CA LEU A 164 1.38 -23.32 -11.28
C LEU A 164 0.24 -22.73 -12.10
N THR A 165 0.57 -21.98 -13.14
CA THR A 165 -0.40 -21.35 -14.05
C THR A 165 -0.63 -22.20 -15.29
N PHE A 166 -1.89 -22.35 -15.69
CA PHE A 166 -2.29 -23.07 -16.90
C PHE A 166 -3.54 -22.43 -17.49
N GLY A 167 -3.65 -22.42 -18.83
CA GLY A 167 -4.81 -21.83 -19.52
C GLY A 167 -4.45 -21.11 -20.81
N THR A 168 -5.42 -20.38 -21.36
CA THR A 168 -5.28 -19.56 -22.58
C THR A 168 -5.17 -18.07 -22.23
N ALA A 169 -5.12 -17.20 -23.24
CA ALA A 169 -5.15 -15.75 -23.03
C ALA A 169 -6.49 -15.27 -22.45
N GLU A 170 -7.58 -15.97 -22.75
CA GLU A 170 -8.96 -15.65 -22.35
C GLU A 170 -9.33 -16.28 -21.01
N ALA A 171 -8.73 -17.41 -20.66
CA ALA A 171 -9.00 -18.11 -19.41
C ALA A 171 -7.72 -18.63 -18.78
N ARG A 172 -7.30 -18.01 -17.67
CA ARG A 172 -6.12 -18.39 -16.89
C ARG A 172 -6.56 -19.00 -15.58
N SER A 173 -6.00 -20.16 -15.28
CA SER A 173 -6.14 -20.82 -13.98
C SER A 173 -4.77 -20.90 -13.32
N ALA A 174 -4.73 -20.82 -12.01
CA ALA A 174 -3.50 -20.91 -11.25
C ALA A 174 -3.71 -21.70 -9.97
N LEU A 175 -2.89 -22.70 -9.70
CA LEU A 175 -2.80 -23.32 -8.38
C LEU A 175 -1.70 -22.63 -7.58
N THR A 176 -2.04 -22.08 -6.42
CA THR A 176 -1.13 -21.26 -5.61
C THR A 176 -0.84 -21.92 -4.28
N LEU A 177 0.40 -21.82 -3.83
CA LEU A 177 0.86 -22.04 -2.47
C LEU A 177 1.71 -20.83 -2.08
N ALA A 178 1.27 -20.05 -1.09
CA ALA A 178 1.95 -18.83 -0.67
C ALA A 178 1.87 -18.66 0.85
N THR A 179 2.70 -17.78 1.42
CA THR A 179 2.40 -17.30 2.77
C THR A 179 1.16 -16.40 2.72
N GLY A 180 0.20 -16.67 3.62
CA GLY A 180 -1.14 -16.11 3.64
C GLY A 180 -1.28 -14.75 4.30
N GLY A 181 -0.16 -14.09 4.52
CA GLY A 181 0.01 -12.94 5.41
C GLY A 181 1.41 -13.01 6.02
N THR A 182 1.58 -12.30 7.11
CA THR A 182 2.87 -12.17 7.80
C THR A 182 2.81 -12.87 9.15
N PHE A 183 3.98 -13.22 9.67
CA PHE A 183 4.09 -13.94 10.92
C PHE A 183 3.44 -13.15 12.07
N ASN A 184 2.62 -13.76 12.90
CA ASN A 184 2.04 -13.09 14.08
C ASN A 184 1.87 -14.04 15.26
N ARG A 185 1.69 -13.49 16.47
CA ARG A 185 1.64 -14.30 17.71
C ARG A 185 0.42 -15.22 17.84
N VAL A 186 -0.59 -15.07 16.98
CA VAL A 186 -1.85 -15.85 17.03
C VAL A 186 -1.84 -16.97 16.01
N GLU A 187 -1.46 -16.70 14.77
CA GLU A 187 -1.49 -17.69 13.67
C GLU A 187 -0.13 -18.33 13.38
N GLY A 188 0.98 -17.73 13.87
CA GLY A 188 2.31 -18.05 13.38
C GLY A 188 2.47 -17.53 11.95
N LEU A 189 3.03 -18.34 11.05
CA LEU A 189 3.12 -18.03 9.62
C LEU A 189 1.90 -18.63 8.90
N PRO A 190 0.87 -17.85 8.53
CA PRO A 190 -0.24 -18.41 7.78
C PRO A 190 0.23 -18.91 6.41
N ILE A 191 -0.24 -20.09 5.98
CA ILE A 191 0.01 -20.68 4.67
C ILE A 191 -1.31 -20.69 3.89
N VAL A 192 -1.31 -20.08 2.72
CA VAL A 192 -2.46 -20.03 1.82
C VAL A 192 -2.26 -20.96 0.64
N PHE A 193 -3.28 -21.75 0.33
CA PHE A 193 -3.25 -22.67 -0.79
C PHE A 193 -4.60 -22.75 -1.50
N GLY A 194 -4.59 -22.91 -2.82
CA GLY A 194 -5.81 -23.15 -3.59
C GLY A 194 -5.79 -22.56 -4.99
N PRO A 195 -6.85 -22.80 -5.77
CA PRO A 195 -6.95 -22.29 -7.13
C PRO A 195 -7.39 -20.82 -7.20
N ALA A 196 -6.89 -20.14 -8.21
CA ALA A 196 -7.32 -18.82 -8.66
C ALA A 196 -7.65 -18.89 -10.16
N PHE A 197 -8.69 -18.17 -10.56
CA PHE A 197 -9.21 -18.15 -11.91
C PHE A 197 -9.34 -16.70 -12.39
N ASP A 198 -8.88 -16.42 -13.59
CA ASP A 198 -9.03 -15.14 -14.27
C ASP A 198 -9.59 -15.41 -15.67
N TRP A 199 -10.80 -14.92 -15.90
CA TRP A 199 -11.52 -15.08 -17.15
C TRP A 199 -11.79 -13.71 -17.76
N ARG A 200 -11.35 -13.53 -19.01
CA ARG A 200 -11.77 -12.43 -19.84
C ARG A 200 -13.15 -12.77 -20.41
N LEU A 201 -14.16 -12.04 -19.97
CA LEU A 201 -15.52 -12.15 -20.48
C LEU A 201 -15.64 -11.34 -21.79
N ALA A 202 -16.87 -11.14 -22.27
CA ALA A 202 -17.10 -10.32 -23.46
C ALA A 202 -16.65 -8.86 -23.24
N GLY A 203 -15.98 -8.29 -24.26
CA GLY A 203 -15.54 -6.90 -24.26
C GLY A 203 -14.36 -6.62 -23.32
N ASP A 204 -14.53 -5.63 -22.46
CA ASP A 204 -13.57 -5.12 -21.46
C ASP A 204 -13.86 -5.63 -20.04
N THR A 205 -14.64 -6.71 -19.92
CA THR A 205 -15.05 -7.27 -18.64
C THR A 205 -14.15 -8.44 -18.26
N HIS A 206 -13.67 -8.43 -17.02
CA HIS A 206 -12.83 -9.46 -16.42
C HIS A 206 -13.54 -10.02 -15.18
N LEU A 207 -13.59 -11.34 -15.08
CA LEU A 207 -14.07 -12.05 -13.90
C LEU A 207 -12.89 -12.77 -13.25
N ARG A 208 -12.63 -12.44 -11.99
CA ARG A 208 -11.65 -13.11 -11.15
C ARG A 208 -12.36 -13.89 -10.06
N PHE A 209 -11.91 -15.12 -9.82
CA PHE A 209 -12.45 -15.97 -8.77
C PHE A 209 -11.32 -16.72 -8.05
N ASP A 210 -11.21 -16.56 -6.73
CA ASP A 210 -10.18 -17.17 -5.90
C ASP A 210 -10.85 -18.06 -4.84
N VAL A 211 -10.37 -19.30 -4.69
CA VAL A 211 -10.82 -20.25 -3.66
C VAL A 211 -9.60 -20.71 -2.88
N LEU A 212 -9.39 -20.13 -1.71
CA LEU A 212 -8.15 -20.30 -0.95
C LEU A 212 -8.42 -20.84 0.45
N GLY A 213 -7.71 -21.88 0.85
CA GLY A 213 -7.60 -22.32 2.24
C GLY A 213 -6.49 -21.56 2.96
N VAL A 214 -6.66 -21.33 4.27
CA VAL A 214 -5.67 -20.66 5.13
C VAL A 214 -5.29 -21.62 6.26
N PHE A 215 -4.07 -22.14 6.26
CA PHE A 215 -3.54 -22.99 7.32
C PHE A 215 -2.69 -22.17 8.30
N ARG A 216 -3.02 -22.22 9.59
CA ARG A 216 -2.33 -21.48 10.67
C ARG A 216 -1.28 -22.36 11.32
N THR A 217 0.01 -22.01 11.21
CA THR A 217 1.11 -22.90 11.66
C THR A 217 1.29 -22.95 13.17
N ALA A 218 0.77 -21.98 13.93
CA ALA A 218 0.84 -21.98 15.39
C ALA A 218 -0.18 -22.94 16.05
N GLY A 219 -0.99 -23.65 15.27
CA GLY A 219 -1.97 -24.61 15.76
C GLY A 219 -1.35 -25.96 16.14
N ASP A 220 -2.08 -26.73 16.94
CA ASP A 220 -1.76 -28.13 17.22
C ASP A 220 -2.38 -29.00 16.12
N LEU A 221 -1.55 -29.62 15.28
CA LEU A 221 -1.97 -30.52 14.19
C LEU A 221 -2.90 -31.66 14.66
N SER A 222 -2.99 -31.91 15.97
CA SER A 222 -3.80 -32.97 16.57
C SER A 222 -5.25 -32.59 16.92
N ASP A 223 -5.65 -31.31 16.90
CA ASP A 223 -7.02 -30.90 17.29
C ASP A 223 -7.86 -30.26 16.17
N LYS A 224 -9.17 -30.47 16.28
CA LYS A 224 -10.23 -30.33 15.26
C LYS A 224 -10.25 -28.97 14.57
N ARG A 225 -10.35 -28.95 13.23
CA ARG A 225 -11.01 -27.96 12.32
C ARG A 225 -10.85 -26.44 12.58
N SER A 226 -10.13 -25.99 13.61
CA SER A 226 -10.05 -24.60 14.08
C SER A 226 -8.83 -23.86 13.53
N ASP A 227 -7.86 -24.60 12.99
CA ASP A 227 -6.61 -24.08 12.43
C ASP A 227 -6.67 -23.83 10.92
N LEU A 228 -7.76 -24.26 10.29
CA LEU A 228 -8.03 -24.08 8.87
C LEU A 228 -9.10 -23.00 8.67
N GLY A 229 -8.67 -21.84 8.20
CA GLY A 229 -9.53 -20.78 7.67
C GLY A 229 -9.77 -20.93 6.17
N TYR A 230 -10.60 -20.04 5.62
CA TYR A 230 -10.86 -19.97 4.19
C TYR A 230 -10.98 -18.53 3.72
N ARG A 231 -10.72 -18.32 2.44
CA ARG A 231 -10.90 -17.04 1.75
C ARG A 231 -11.43 -17.30 0.35
N LEU A 232 -12.64 -16.83 0.09
CA LEU A 232 -13.29 -16.85 -1.21
C LEU A 232 -13.40 -15.43 -1.72
N ARG A 233 -13.01 -15.18 -2.97
CA ARG A 233 -13.17 -13.90 -3.64
C ARG A 233 -13.76 -14.12 -5.02
N ALA A 234 -14.78 -13.34 -5.36
CA ALA A 234 -15.28 -13.22 -6.72
C ALA A 234 -15.31 -11.74 -7.07
N GLU A 235 -14.72 -11.33 -8.19
CA GLU A 235 -14.72 -9.94 -8.63
C GLU A 235 -15.01 -9.86 -10.12
N VAL A 236 -16.03 -9.10 -10.48
CA VAL A 236 -16.28 -8.70 -11.85
C VAL A 236 -15.83 -7.25 -11.98
N ARG A 237 -14.88 -7.00 -12.87
CA ARG A 237 -14.40 -5.67 -13.24
C ARG A 237 -14.76 -5.40 -14.68
N ARG A 238 -15.26 -4.19 -14.94
CA ARG A 238 -15.52 -3.68 -16.29
C ARG A 238 -14.78 -2.36 -16.46
N GLY A 239 -14.19 -2.17 -17.63
CA GLY A 239 -13.38 -1.01 -17.95
C GLY A 239 -11.92 -1.41 -18.17
N SER A 240 -11.34 -0.87 -19.23
CA SER A 240 -9.90 -0.81 -19.42
C SER A 240 -9.34 0.44 -18.74
N GLY A 241 -8.05 0.43 -18.40
CA GLY A 241 -7.39 1.49 -17.61
C GLY A 241 -7.47 2.92 -18.15
N GLU A 242 -7.98 3.15 -19.36
CA GLU A 242 -8.26 4.47 -19.98
C GLU A 242 -9.71 4.97 -19.77
N SER A 243 -10.63 4.10 -19.33
CA SER A 243 -12.06 4.40 -19.15
C SER A 243 -12.49 4.37 -17.69
N GLN A 244 -13.71 4.83 -17.43
CA GLN A 244 -14.35 4.68 -16.14
C GLN A 244 -14.36 3.19 -15.75
N THR A 245 -13.56 2.82 -14.76
CA THR A 245 -13.57 1.44 -14.26
C THR A 245 -14.66 1.30 -13.22
N MET A 246 -15.42 0.23 -13.31
CA MET A 246 -16.37 -0.15 -12.29
C MET A 246 -16.21 -1.63 -11.98
N GLY A 247 -16.42 -1.99 -10.74
CA GLY A 247 -16.35 -3.39 -10.35
C GLY A 247 -17.27 -3.71 -9.21
N PHE A 248 -17.61 -4.99 -9.15
CA PHE A 248 -18.36 -5.58 -8.07
C PHE A 248 -17.59 -6.79 -7.55
N GLY A 249 -17.33 -6.80 -6.25
CA GLY A 249 -16.62 -7.85 -5.55
C GLY A 249 -17.47 -8.48 -4.46
N LEU A 250 -17.41 -9.80 -4.35
CA LEU A 250 -17.88 -10.56 -3.21
C LEU A 250 -16.68 -11.23 -2.54
N ARG A 251 -16.63 -11.17 -1.21
CA ARG A 251 -15.64 -11.90 -0.42
C ARG A 251 -16.32 -12.66 0.71
N ALA A 252 -15.87 -13.87 0.99
CA ALA A 252 -16.22 -14.62 2.19
C ALA A 252 -14.93 -15.10 2.86
N MET A 253 -14.85 -14.98 4.18
CA MET A 253 -13.60 -15.22 4.90
C MET A 253 -13.82 -15.80 6.29
N ASP A 254 -12.80 -16.53 6.75
CA ASP A 254 -12.53 -16.96 8.11
C ASP A 254 -11.03 -16.76 8.31
N VAL A 255 -10.66 -15.59 8.85
CA VAL A 255 -9.27 -15.10 8.92
C VAL A 255 -9.04 -14.41 10.26
N VAL A 256 -7.80 -14.41 10.73
CA VAL A 256 -7.43 -13.54 11.85
C VAL A 256 -7.11 -12.16 11.30
N ALA A 257 -7.87 -11.16 11.76
CA ALA A 257 -7.75 -9.77 11.34
C ALA A 257 -7.05 -8.95 12.42
N PRO A 258 -6.23 -7.94 12.05
CA PRO A 258 -5.61 -7.07 13.03
C PRO A 258 -6.60 -6.01 13.56
N ILE A 259 -6.40 -5.62 14.81
CA ILE A 259 -6.91 -4.40 15.42
C ILE A 259 -5.92 -3.29 15.08
N GLU A 260 -6.41 -2.24 14.41
CA GLU A 260 -5.62 -1.13 13.85
C GLU A 260 -4.65 -1.57 12.74
N ASP A 261 -5.08 -1.42 11.49
CA ASP A 261 -4.32 -1.74 10.27
C ASP A 261 -3.63 -0.52 9.62
N TRP A 262 -3.68 0.65 10.28
CA TRP A 262 -3.26 1.93 9.70
C TRP A 262 -1.85 2.39 10.11
N GLY A 263 -1.28 1.74 11.12
CA GLY A 263 0.10 1.97 11.58
C GLY A 263 1.09 1.18 10.72
N LEU A 264 2.03 0.49 11.37
CA LEU A 264 3.02 -0.35 10.67
C LEU A 264 2.38 -1.29 9.66
N HIS A 265 3.02 -1.39 8.50
CA HIS A 265 2.71 -2.38 7.47
C HIS A 265 2.82 -3.81 8.02
N ALA A 266 2.00 -4.72 7.50
CA ALA A 266 1.88 -6.07 8.02
C ALA A 266 3.23 -6.82 7.94
N GLU A 267 4.01 -6.55 6.90
CA GLU A 267 5.33 -7.15 6.65
C GLU A 267 6.32 -6.75 7.74
N GLU A 268 6.34 -5.46 8.10
CA GLU A 268 7.20 -4.94 9.16
C GLU A 268 6.82 -5.52 10.53
N VAL A 269 5.51 -5.62 10.80
CA VAL A 269 5.02 -6.26 12.04
C VAL A 269 5.42 -7.72 12.09
N GLY A 270 5.27 -8.45 10.98
CA GLY A 270 5.56 -9.88 10.98
C GLY A 270 7.03 -10.23 11.04
N TRP A 271 7.89 -9.47 10.37
CA TRP A 271 9.34 -9.60 10.55
C TRP A 271 9.78 -9.21 11.96
N ALA A 272 9.18 -8.16 12.55
CA ALA A 272 9.46 -7.80 13.93
C ALA A 272 9.03 -8.88 14.93
N ALA A 273 7.87 -9.51 14.69
CA ALA A 273 7.38 -10.63 15.49
C ALA A 273 8.31 -11.86 15.35
N PHE A 274 8.61 -12.28 14.12
CA PHE A 274 9.41 -13.48 13.85
C PHE A 274 10.88 -13.36 14.32
N LEU A 275 11.52 -12.22 14.06
CA LEU A 275 12.95 -12.03 14.37
C LEU A 275 13.19 -11.59 15.81
N PHE A 276 12.34 -10.73 16.35
CA PHE A 276 12.61 -10.02 17.61
C PHE A 276 11.59 -10.28 18.72
N HIS A 277 10.61 -11.15 18.48
CA HIS A 277 9.52 -11.42 19.42
C HIS A 277 8.75 -10.13 19.78
N ARG A 278 8.52 -9.26 18.78
CA ARG A 278 7.86 -7.96 18.94
C ARG A 278 6.69 -7.81 17.99
N ASP A 279 5.51 -8.01 18.52
CA ASP A 279 4.26 -7.87 17.78
C ASP A 279 3.53 -6.56 18.15
N TYR A 280 3.45 -5.67 17.17
CA TYR A 280 2.88 -4.33 17.27
C TYR A 280 1.40 -4.25 16.85
N ARG A 281 0.67 -5.37 16.84
CA ARG A 281 -0.77 -5.41 16.56
C ARG A 281 -1.52 -6.23 17.60
N ASP A 282 -2.84 -6.09 17.63
CA ASP A 282 -3.71 -7.07 18.29
C ASP A 282 -4.59 -7.72 17.25
N TYR A 283 -5.26 -8.82 17.60
CA TYR A 283 -5.93 -9.66 16.62
C TYR A 283 -7.29 -10.14 17.10
N PHE A 284 -8.17 -10.45 16.16
CA PHE A 284 -9.44 -11.13 16.42
C PHE A 284 -9.77 -12.04 15.24
N LEU A 285 -10.64 -13.03 15.46
CA LEU A 285 -11.13 -13.87 14.37
C LEU A 285 -12.29 -13.14 13.69
N ASP A 286 -12.16 -12.94 12.39
CA ASP A 286 -13.19 -12.35 11.54
C ASP A 286 -13.73 -13.41 10.58
N LYS A 287 -14.99 -13.75 10.78
CA LYS A 287 -15.71 -14.71 9.94
C LYS A 287 -16.95 -14.09 9.35
N GLY A 288 -17.04 -14.06 8.03
CA GLY A 288 -18.19 -13.43 7.41
C GLY A 288 -18.09 -13.29 5.91
N TRP A 289 -18.86 -12.36 5.39
CA TRP A 289 -18.85 -11.99 3.98
C TRP A 289 -18.99 -10.49 3.79
N ALA A 290 -18.48 -10.00 2.67
CA ALA A 290 -18.66 -8.63 2.25
C ALA A 290 -18.95 -8.55 0.75
N ALA A 291 -19.73 -7.54 0.37
CA ALA A 291 -20.01 -7.16 -0.99
C ALA A 291 -19.57 -5.72 -1.20
N ARG A 292 -18.80 -5.49 -2.25
CA ARG A 292 -18.21 -4.19 -2.56
C ARG A 292 -18.54 -3.80 -3.99
N ALA A 293 -18.98 -2.56 -4.19
CA ALA A 293 -19.03 -1.92 -5.48
C ALA A 293 -18.01 -0.77 -5.50
N TYR A 294 -17.29 -0.60 -6.60
CA TYR A 294 -16.41 0.54 -6.80
C TYR A 294 -16.57 1.15 -8.18
N PHE A 295 -16.26 2.43 -8.26
CA PHE A 295 -16.32 3.23 -9.46
C PHE A 295 -15.16 4.23 -9.47
N GLN A 296 -14.45 4.27 -10.58
CA GLN A 296 -13.35 5.19 -10.83
C GLN A 296 -13.74 6.10 -11.99
N PRO A 297 -14.40 7.25 -11.72
CA PRO A 297 -14.83 8.18 -12.76
C PRO A 297 -13.66 8.79 -13.54
N GLU A 298 -12.55 9.02 -12.86
CA GLU A 298 -11.31 9.58 -13.42
C GLU A 298 -10.12 8.83 -12.81
N HIS A 299 -8.97 8.80 -13.50
CA HIS A 299 -7.77 8.09 -13.01
C HIS A 299 -7.38 8.40 -11.56
N PRO A 300 -7.44 9.64 -11.05
CA PRO A 300 -7.04 9.90 -9.68
C PRO A 300 -8.14 9.61 -8.65
N ILE A 301 -9.41 9.45 -9.03
CA ILE A 301 -10.54 9.38 -8.08
C ILE A 301 -11.16 8.00 -8.09
N THR A 302 -11.16 7.31 -6.94
CA THR A 302 -11.89 6.05 -6.74
C THR A 302 -12.89 6.21 -5.61
N VAL A 303 -14.13 5.80 -5.86
CA VAL A 303 -15.19 5.72 -4.84
C VAL A 303 -15.63 4.28 -4.71
N SER A 304 -15.81 3.81 -3.48
CA SER A 304 -16.35 2.48 -3.23
C SER A 304 -17.35 2.45 -2.07
N LEU A 305 -18.33 1.57 -2.20
CA LEU A 305 -19.29 1.24 -1.17
C LEU A 305 -19.16 -0.24 -0.85
N GLU A 306 -18.95 -0.56 0.42
CA GLU A 306 -18.85 -1.95 0.90
C GLU A 306 -19.92 -2.19 1.99
N PHE A 307 -20.62 -3.32 1.85
CA PHE A 307 -21.41 -3.90 2.92
C PHE A 307 -20.70 -5.15 3.43
N ARG A 308 -20.59 -5.29 4.75
CA ARG A 308 -19.98 -6.46 5.39
C ARG A 308 -20.81 -6.94 6.56
N ARG A 309 -20.93 -8.26 6.65
CA ARG A 309 -21.55 -8.97 7.77
C ARG A 309 -20.53 -9.93 8.35
N GLU A 310 -20.06 -9.58 9.54
CA GLU A 310 -18.86 -10.13 10.17
C GLU A 310 -19.25 -10.67 11.56
N TRP A 311 -18.86 -11.90 11.85
CA TRP A 311 -18.87 -12.47 13.19
C TRP A 311 -17.46 -12.32 13.75
N MET A 312 -17.34 -11.49 14.78
CA MET A 312 -16.07 -11.16 15.41
C MET A 312 -15.97 -11.87 16.76
N THR A 313 -14.90 -12.62 16.98
CA THR A 313 -14.63 -13.31 18.25
C THR A 313 -13.19 -13.10 18.72
N SER A 314 -12.98 -13.18 20.04
CA SER A 314 -11.66 -13.07 20.64
C SER A 314 -10.77 -14.26 20.28
N VAL A 315 -9.47 -14.02 20.21
CA VAL A 315 -8.45 -15.06 19.97
C VAL A 315 -7.33 -14.91 20.99
N THR A 316 -6.73 -16.03 21.41
CA THR A 316 -5.59 -16.05 22.33
C THR A 316 -4.29 -16.22 21.55
N PRO A 317 -3.15 -15.69 22.05
CA PRO A 317 -1.84 -16.02 21.49
C PRO A 317 -1.57 -17.53 21.56
N ARG A 318 -0.87 -18.06 20.56
CA ARG A 318 -0.56 -19.50 20.43
C ARG A 318 0.92 -19.83 20.51
N ASP A 319 1.72 -18.87 20.98
CA ASP A 319 3.17 -19.00 21.18
C ASP A 319 3.95 -19.64 20.02
N PRO A 320 3.89 -19.04 18.81
CA PRO A 320 4.61 -19.58 17.67
C PRO A 320 6.13 -19.44 17.81
N LEU A 321 6.87 -20.38 17.22
CA LEU A 321 8.34 -20.37 17.20
C LEU A 321 8.91 -19.13 16.50
N THR A 322 9.85 -18.47 17.16
CA THR A 322 10.61 -17.30 16.67
C THR A 322 12.09 -17.59 16.55
N ILE A 323 12.87 -16.69 15.92
CA ILE A 323 14.34 -16.85 15.87
C ILE A 323 14.98 -16.52 17.24
N THR A 324 14.43 -15.55 17.96
CA THR A 324 14.99 -15.10 19.24
C THR A 324 13.92 -15.03 20.33
N ARG A 325 14.31 -15.23 21.59
CA ARG A 325 13.42 -15.09 22.77
C ARG A 325 12.26 -16.09 22.83
N ASN A 326 12.50 -17.34 22.41
CA ASN A 326 11.53 -18.43 22.55
C ASN A 326 11.27 -18.86 24.00
N ASP A 327 12.03 -18.34 24.96
CA ASP A 327 11.87 -18.54 26.41
C ASP A 327 10.94 -17.49 27.06
N GLN A 328 10.51 -16.48 26.31
CA GLN A 328 9.65 -15.40 26.79
C GLN A 328 8.21 -15.63 26.35
N LEU A 329 7.26 -15.36 27.25
CA LEU A 329 5.85 -15.38 26.90
C LEU A 329 5.50 -14.18 26.02
N TRP A 330 4.68 -14.42 25.00
CA TRP A 330 4.13 -13.35 24.18
C TRP A 330 3.25 -12.40 24.97
N ARG A 331 3.22 -11.15 24.52
CA ARG A 331 2.22 -10.18 25.01
C ARG A 331 0.80 -10.75 24.86
N PRO A 332 -0.03 -10.74 25.92
CA PRO A 332 -1.40 -11.23 25.82
C PRO A 332 -2.20 -10.46 24.78
N ASN A 333 -3.08 -11.17 24.06
CA ASN A 333 -4.01 -10.55 23.14
C ASN A 333 -5.27 -10.13 23.92
N PRO A 334 -5.69 -8.86 23.90
CA PRO A 334 -6.85 -8.43 24.66
C PRO A 334 -8.14 -9.04 24.10
N PRO A 335 -9.13 -9.37 24.96
CA PRO A 335 -10.44 -9.76 24.48
C PRO A 335 -11.15 -8.59 23.79
N ILE A 336 -12.04 -8.90 22.85
CA ILE A 336 -12.81 -7.91 22.08
C ILE A 336 -14.29 -7.97 22.42
N ASP A 337 -15.07 -6.95 22.05
CA ASP A 337 -16.52 -7.01 22.17
C ASP A 337 -17.08 -7.90 21.04
N GLU A 338 -17.53 -9.11 21.39
CA GLU A 338 -17.90 -10.15 20.42
C GLU A 338 -19.31 -9.93 19.85
N GLY A 339 -19.60 -10.51 18.69
CA GLY A 339 -20.95 -10.52 18.12
C GLY A 339 -20.98 -10.41 16.60
N HIS A 340 -22.20 -10.28 16.06
CA HIS A 340 -22.40 -10.13 14.62
C HIS A 340 -22.60 -8.65 14.25
N PHE A 341 -21.66 -8.11 13.48
CA PHE A 341 -21.67 -6.72 13.04
C PHE A 341 -22.10 -6.64 11.58
N ASN A 342 -23.05 -5.74 11.30
CA ASN A 342 -23.38 -5.33 9.94
C ASN A 342 -22.84 -3.93 9.73
N THR A 343 -21.93 -3.76 8.77
CA THR A 343 -21.26 -2.49 8.52
C THR A 343 -21.42 -2.07 7.07
N TRP A 344 -21.80 -0.81 6.87
CA TRP A 344 -21.67 -0.11 5.60
C TRP A 344 -20.46 0.80 5.66
N ALA A 345 -19.56 0.70 4.69
CA ALA A 345 -18.38 1.53 4.56
C ALA A 345 -18.38 2.25 3.20
N ALA A 346 -18.27 3.57 3.22
CA ALA A 346 -18.05 4.38 2.03
C ALA A 346 -16.62 4.89 2.05
N THR A 347 -15.87 4.64 0.98
CA THR A 347 -14.47 5.03 0.86
C THR A 347 -14.27 5.89 -0.39
N GLY A 348 -13.62 7.03 -0.22
CA GLY A 348 -13.15 7.88 -1.30
C GLY A 348 -11.63 7.95 -1.30
N VAL A 349 -11.02 7.78 -2.47
CA VAL A 349 -9.58 7.88 -2.67
C VAL A 349 -9.27 8.88 -3.77
N LEU A 350 -8.35 9.79 -3.49
CA LEU A 350 -7.71 10.69 -4.45
C LEU A 350 -6.22 10.36 -4.50
N ASP A 351 -5.73 9.81 -5.60
CA ASP A 351 -4.31 9.53 -5.83
C ASP A 351 -3.79 10.27 -7.06
N THR A 352 -3.03 11.33 -6.82
CA THR A 352 -2.38 12.15 -7.85
C THR A 352 -0.85 12.04 -7.77
N ARG A 353 -0.35 11.03 -7.05
CA ARG A 353 1.10 10.82 -6.91
C ARG A 353 1.71 10.52 -8.27
N ASN A 354 2.89 11.07 -8.52
CA ASN A 354 3.63 10.82 -9.75
C ASN A 354 4.22 9.40 -9.83
N ASP A 355 4.41 8.75 -8.68
CA ASP A 355 4.87 7.38 -8.52
C ASP A 355 4.26 6.84 -7.22
N ARG A 356 3.66 5.65 -7.25
CA ARG A 356 2.96 5.08 -6.08
C ARG A 356 3.93 4.55 -5.04
N GLU A 357 5.08 4.06 -5.48
CA GLU A 357 6.07 3.43 -4.63
C GLU A 357 7.01 4.49 -4.06
N ASN A 358 7.57 5.35 -4.91
CA ASN A 358 8.51 6.39 -4.50
C ASN A 358 8.02 7.80 -4.88
N PRO A 359 6.90 8.26 -4.29
CA PRO A 359 6.30 9.54 -4.65
C PRO A 359 7.25 10.72 -4.40
N THR A 360 7.38 11.59 -5.39
CA THR A 360 8.15 12.85 -5.28
C THR A 360 7.26 14.09 -5.35
N THR A 361 6.08 13.96 -5.93
CA THR A 361 5.04 14.99 -5.99
C THR A 361 3.65 14.36 -6.00
N GLY A 362 2.63 15.16 -5.69
CA GLY A 362 1.22 14.78 -5.72
C GLY A 362 0.60 14.66 -4.33
N TRP A 363 -0.64 14.15 -4.31
CA TRP A 363 -1.47 13.92 -3.14
C TRP A 363 -1.95 12.48 -3.10
N LEU A 364 -2.05 11.93 -1.89
CA LEU A 364 -2.85 10.75 -1.60
C LEU A 364 -3.83 11.11 -0.50
N VAL A 365 -5.13 11.01 -0.76
CA VAL A 365 -6.18 11.21 0.23
C VAL A 365 -7.02 9.95 0.27
N ILE A 366 -7.15 9.35 1.45
CA ILE A 366 -8.01 8.20 1.70
C ILE A 366 -8.97 8.60 2.81
N ALA A 367 -10.26 8.64 2.50
CA ALA A 367 -11.30 8.96 3.46
C ALA A 367 -12.31 7.81 3.53
N THR A 368 -12.60 7.33 4.73
CA THR A 368 -13.54 6.23 4.99
C THR A 368 -14.58 6.68 6.01
N PHE A 369 -15.85 6.43 5.71
CA PHE A 369 -16.95 6.57 6.66
C PHE A 369 -17.66 5.24 6.83
N GLU A 370 -17.78 4.77 8.07
CA GLU A 370 -18.36 3.49 8.43
C GLU A 370 -19.58 3.70 9.32
N ARG A 371 -20.67 3.02 9.00
CA ARG A 371 -21.85 2.89 9.86
C ARG A 371 -22.04 1.42 10.19
N SER A 372 -21.91 1.07 11.47
CA SER A 372 -22.00 -0.31 11.93
C SER A 372 -23.07 -0.47 13.00
N GLY A 373 -23.56 -1.69 13.16
CA GLY A 373 -24.44 -2.06 14.26
C GLY A 373 -24.47 -3.57 14.46
N SER A 374 -24.83 -3.96 15.67
CA SER A 374 -24.97 -5.36 16.06
C SER A 374 -26.24 -5.53 16.90
N LYS A 375 -26.87 -6.70 16.78
CA LYS A 375 -28.08 -7.04 17.55
C LYS A 375 -27.77 -7.90 18.78
N ASP A 376 -26.59 -8.49 18.81
CA ASP A 376 -26.17 -9.55 19.70
C ASP A 376 -24.73 -9.32 20.20
N VAL A 377 -24.32 -8.05 20.25
CA VAL A 377 -23.03 -7.68 20.82
C VAL A 377 -22.96 -8.15 22.27
N SER A 378 -21.83 -8.74 22.62
CA SER A 378 -21.46 -9.15 23.96
C SER A 378 -20.29 -8.28 24.42
N PRO A 379 -20.55 -7.14 25.08
CA PRO A 379 -19.51 -6.24 25.54
C PRO A 379 -18.68 -6.89 26.65
N GLN A 380 -17.37 -6.65 26.64
CA GLN A 380 -16.48 -7.16 27.67
C GLN A 380 -16.73 -6.46 29.01
N PRO A 381 -16.90 -7.23 30.12
CA PRO A 381 -17.27 -6.66 31.42
C PRO A 381 -16.13 -5.90 32.10
N GLY A 382 -14.86 -6.17 31.74
CA GLY A 382 -13.69 -5.53 32.33
C GLY A 382 -13.41 -4.11 31.84
N VAL A 383 -14.28 -3.51 31.01
CA VAL A 383 -14.11 -2.15 30.48
C VAL A 383 -14.76 -1.12 31.43
N PRO A 384 -14.00 -0.23 32.08
CA PRO A 384 -14.55 0.75 33.01
C PRO A 384 -15.38 1.82 32.29
N SER A 385 -16.42 2.32 32.98
CA SER A 385 -17.26 3.42 32.47
C SER A 385 -16.49 4.71 32.24
N GLY A 386 -15.34 4.95 32.88
CA GLY A 386 -14.48 6.10 32.57
C GLY A 386 -13.88 6.02 31.16
N VAL A 387 -13.65 4.81 30.66
CA VAL A 387 -12.99 4.51 29.38
C VAL A 387 -13.98 4.38 28.24
N ARG A 388 -15.11 3.71 28.46
CA ARG A 388 -16.15 3.51 27.44
C ARG A 388 -17.52 3.50 28.12
N ASP A 389 -18.50 4.20 27.56
CA ASP A 389 -19.87 4.09 28.05
C ASP A 389 -20.44 2.69 27.76
N ASN A 390 -21.51 2.32 28.49
CA ASN A 390 -22.12 1.01 28.32
C ASN A 390 -22.67 0.84 26.90
N ILE A 391 -22.32 -0.28 26.26
CA ILE A 391 -22.86 -0.66 24.96
C ILE A 391 -24.28 -1.23 25.17
N PRO A 392 -25.31 -0.73 24.47
CA PRO A 392 -26.66 -1.28 24.54
C PRO A 392 -26.71 -2.73 24.04
N THR A 393 -27.20 -3.66 24.85
CA THR A 393 -27.35 -5.09 24.50
C THR A 393 -28.78 -5.50 24.15
N ASN A 394 -29.71 -4.54 24.06
CA ASN A 394 -31.11 -4.71 23.67
C ASN A 394 -31.31 -4.80 22.13
N GLY A 395 -30.23 -4.98 21.38
CA GLY A 395 -30.24 -5.05 19.92
C GLY A 395 -30.35 -3.71 19.18
N THR A 396 -30.24 -2.56 19.86
CA THR A 396 -30.25 -1.24 19.23
C THR A 396 -28.86 -0.69 18.92
N TYR A 397 -27.79 -1.41 19.25
CA TYR A 397 -26.42 -0.93 19.19
C TYR A 397 -25.99 -0.52 17.77
N ARG A 398 -25.63 0.76 17.62
CA ARG A 398 -25.20 1.37 16.34
C ARG A 398 -24.19 2.48 16.57
N PHE A 399 -23.09 2.45 15.83
CA PHE A 399 -22.05 3.47 15.88
C PHE A 399 -21.58 3.88 14.49
N ASN A 400 -21.02 5.07 14.40
CA ASN A 400 -20.36 5.59 13.20
C ASN A 400 -18.88 5.82 13.49
N ARG A 401 -18.04 5.49 12.52
CA ARG A 401 -16.59 5.72 12.55
C ARG A 401 -16.16 6.45 11.29
N ALA A 402 -15.22 7.37 11.41
CA ALA A 402 -14.63 8.07 10.28
C ALA A 402 -13.11 7.93 10.32
N TRP A 403 -12.48 7.92 9.16
CA TRP A 403 -11.03 7.83 8.99
C TRP A 403 -10.58 8.71 7.83
N LEU A 404 -9.44 9.37 7.98
CA LEU A 404 -8.78 10.20 6.99
C LEU A 404 -7.27 9.98 7.07
N ASP A 405 -6.65 9.57 5.96
CA ASP A 405 -5.20 9.61 5.75
C ASP A 405 -4.93 10.53 4.55
N LEU A 406 -4.30 11.67 4.82
CA LEU A 406 -3.97 12.68 3.82
C LEU A 406 -2.46 12.81 3.76
N ARG A 407 -1.88 12.59 2.58
CA ARG A 407 -0.44 12.70 2.32
C ARG A 407 -0.18 13.67 1.18
N ARG A 408 0.83 14.51 1.35
CA ARG A 408 1.31 15.49 0.39
C ARG A 408 2.80 15.33 0.20
N TYR A 409 3.22 15.06 -1.04
CA TYR A 409 4.62 14.93 -1.41
C TYR A 409 5.02 16.17 -2.20
N SER A 410 6.04 16.92 -1.77
CA SER A 410 6.45 18.16 -2.44
C SER A 410 7.93 18.15 -2.74
N ARG A 411 8.30 18.23 -4.02
CA ARG A 411 9.69 18.42 -4.43
C ARG A 411 10.12 19.85 -4.12
N VAL A 412 11.15 20.02 -3.30
CA VAL A 412 11.69 21.34 -2.92
C VAL A 412 13.02 21.66 -3.60
N SER A 413 13.75 20.63 -4.04
CA SER A 413 14.96 20.77 -4.87
C SER A 413 15.10 19.55 -5.80
N PRO A 414 16.05 19.52 -6.75
CA PRO A 414 16.26 18.36 -7.62
C PRO A 414 16.53 17.05 -6.86
N SER A 415 17.13 17.13 -5.68
CA SER A 415 17.50 15.99 -4.82
C SER A 415 16.74 15.95 -3.48
N GLY A 416 15.85 16.91 -3.23
CA GLY A 416 15.20 17.11 -1.94
C GLY A 416 13.67 17.16 -2.04
N ARG A 417 12.99 16.49 -1.12
CA ARG A 417 11.52 16.51 -0.99
C ARG A 417 11.07 16.73 0.46
N LEU A 418 9.94 17.40 0.59
CA LEU A 418 9.20 17.60 1.83
C LEU A 418 7.87 16.84 1.73
N ASN A 419 7.65 15.90 2.64
CA ASN A 419 6.47 15.07 2.72
C ASN A 419 5.71 15.42 4.00
N LEU A 420 4.38 15.53 3.88
CA LEU A 420 3.48 15.79 5.00
C LEU A 420 2.41 14.71 5.01
N ARG A 421 2.07 14.17 6.17
CA ARG A 421 0.94 13.27 6.36
C ARG A 421 0.11 13.71 7.56
N VAL A 422 -1.21 13.65 7.40
CA VAL A 422 -2.19 13.88 8.46
C VAL A 422 -3.07 12.64 8.53
N VAL A 423 -3.09 12.01 9.69
CA VAL A 423 -3.97 10.88 9.98
C VAL A 423 -4.94 11.27 11.07
N ALA A 424 -6.22 11.11 10.83
CA ALA A 424 -7.27 11.41 11.78
C ALA A 424 -8.37 10.37 11.69
N GLY A 425 -8.87 9.90 12.82
CA GLY A 425 -10.01 8.98 12.79
C GLY A 425 -10.45 8.44 14.12
N GLY A 426 -11.54 7.69 14.09
CA GLY A 426 -12.22 7.16 15.27
C GLY A 426 -13.72 7.46 15.28
N TRP A 427 -14.30 7.60 16.47
CA TRP A 427 -15.74 7.74 16.69
C TRP A 427 -16.29 9.01 16.04
N ALA A 428 -17.30 8.85 15.19
CA ALA A 428 -17.95 9.93 14.46
C ALA A 428 -19.37 10.23 14.95
N GLY A 429 -20.01 9.31 15.68
CA GLY A 429 -21.37 9.47 16.20
C GLY A 429 -22.03 8.16 16.60
N GLY A 430 -23.18 8.24 17.28
CA GLY A 430 -23.92 7.07 17.76
C GLY A 430 -23.40 6.53 19.09
N ASP A 431 -23.60 5.23 19.32
CA ASP A 431 -23.14 4.53 20.51
C ASP A 431 -21.59 4.45 20.58
N PRO A 432 -21.00 4.08 21.74
CA PRO A 432 -19.55 3.94 21.89
C PRO A 432 -18.97 2.91 20.93
N LEU A 433 -17.70 3.07 20.52
CA LEU A 433 -17.03 2.09 19.67
C LEU A 433 -16.74 0.78 20.43
N PRO A 434 -16.91 -0.40 19.81
CA PRO A 434 -16.45 -1.64 20.41
C PRO A 434 -14.91 -1.66 20.43
N LEU A 435 -14.29 -2.38 21.36
CA LEU A 435 -12.84 -2.37 21.60
C LEU A 435 -12.00 -2.55 20.32
N GLN A 436 -12.38 -3.48 19.45
CA GLN A 436 -11.70 -3.77 18.18
C GLN A 436 -11.79 -2.65 17.12
N ARG A 437 -12.60 -1.61 17.35
CA ARG A 437 -12.70 -0.42 16.46
C ARG A 437 -12.12 0.85 17.09
N ARG A 438 -11.63 0.76 18.33
CA ARG A 438 -10.95 1.85 19.03
C ARG A 438 -9.52 2.00 18.54
N VAL A 439 -8.91 3.11 18.92
CA VAL A 439 -7.65 3.57 18.34
C VAL A 439 -6.64 3.91 19.43
N SER A 440 -5.39 4.00 19.05
CA SER A 440 -4.26 4.32 19.91
C SER A 440 -3.19 5.05 19.12
N LEU A 441 -2.21 5.64 19.80
CA LEU A 441 -1.15 6.37 19.14
C LEU A 441 0.20 6.05 19.81
N GLY A 442 1.23 5.90 19.00
CA GLY A 442 2.57 5.53 19.44
C GLY A 442 3.22 4.49 18.53
N GLY A 443 4.44 4.09 18.88
CA GLY A 443 5.17 3.05 18.18
C GLY A 443 5.94 3.55 16.95
N PRO A 444 6.65 2.62 16.28
CA PRO A 444 7.72 2.93 15.33
C PRO A 444 7.28 3.64 14.03
N GLU A 445 5.98 3.67 13.70
CA GLU A 445 5.49 4.40 12.54
C GLU A 445 5.01 5.81 12.86
N VAL A 446 4.05 5.92 13.76
CA VAL A 446 3.30 7.17 13.98
C VAL A 446 4.09 8.14 14.85
N LEU A 447 4.78 7.62 15.87
CA LEU A 447 5.58 8.38 16.82
C LEU A 447 6.80 7.54 17.25
N PRO A 448 7.83 7.41 16.40
CA PRO A 448 8.99 6.54 16.63
C PRO A 448 9.78 6.88 17.90
N GLY A 449 9.66 8.09 18.45
CA GLY A 449 10.25 8.47 19.73
C GLY A 449 9.56 7.85 20.95
N TYR A 450 8.38 7.24 20.77
CA TYR A 450 7.54 6.72 21.84
C TYR A 450 7.40 5.19 21.80
N ASN A 451 6.98 4.61 22.93
CA ASN A 451 6.64 3.19 22.97
C ASN A 451 5.41 2.88 22.10
N PHE A 452 5.30 1.61 21.71
CA PHE A 452 4.06 1.08 21.18
C PHE A 452 2.88 1.41 22.10
N ARG A 453 1.86 2.05 21.51
CA ARG A 453 0.62 2.46 22.20
C ARG A 453 0.84 3.31 23.45
N GLN A 454 1.71 4.30 23.34
CA GLN A 454 1.96 5.25 24.42
C GLN A 454 0.67 6.01 24.82
N ALA A 455 -0.10 6.48 23.83
CA ALA A 455 -1.39 7.13 24.03
C ALA A 455 -2.50 6.17 23.61
N ALA A 456 -2.92 5.32 24.55
CA ALA A 456 -3.92 4.28 24.30
C ALA A 456 -5.21 4.44 25.09
N CYS A 457 -5.31 5.46 25.96
CA CYS A 457 -6.49 5.73 26.79
C CYS A 457 -6.97 4.54 27.66
N ASN A 458 -6.05 3.65 28.02
CA ASN A 458 -6.33 2.39 28.70
C ASN A 458 -5.88 2.37 30.18
N GLN A 459 -5.41 3.51 30.72
CA GLN A 459 -4.84 3.59 32.08
C GLN A 459 -5.80 3.16 33.18
N ALA A 460 -7.11 3.36 32.99
CA ALA A 460 -8.13 2.96 33.94
C ALA A 460 -8.57 1.49 33.79
N MET A 461 -8.07 0.75 32.79
CA MET A 461 -8.41 -0.65 32.55
C MET A 461 -7.56 -1.55 33.44
N THR A 462 -8.08 -1.90 34.61
CA THR A 462 -7.36 -2.68 35.64
C THR A 462 -7.79 -4.14 35.74
N ALA A 463 -8.77 -4.58 34.94
CA ALA A 463 -9.20 -5.97 34.93
C ALA A 463 -8.08 -6.89 34.41
N ALA A 464 -7.96 -8.10 34.97
CA ALA A 464 -6.87 -9.03 34.71
C ALA A 464 -6.66 -9.33 33.22
N GLU A 465 -7.76 -9.43 32.46
CA GLU A 465 -7.77 -9.71 31.02
C GLU A 465 -7.12 -8.60 30.15
N TYR A 466 -6.96 -7.39 30.68
CA TYR A 466 -6.30 -6.27 29.98
C TYR A 466 -4.90 -5.96 30.49
N LEU A 467 -4.47 -6.56 31.60
CA LEU A 467 -3.12 -6.36 32.13
C LEU A 467 -2.10 -6.79 31.08
N ASP A 468 -1.08 -5.96 30.89
CA ASP A 468 0.00 -6.14 29.90
C ASP A 468 -0.43 -6.23 28.42
N THR A 469 -1.72 -6.21 28.10
CA THR A 469 -2.22 -6.22 26.71
C THR A 469 -1.92 -4.93 25.97
N ARG A 470 -1.84 -3.78 26.66
CA ARG A 470 -1.77 -2.45 26.04
C ARG A 470 -2.90 -2.21 25.02
N VAL A 471 -4.12 -2.62 25.34
CA VAL A 471 -5.31 -2.45 24.48
C VAL A 471 -5.48 -1.00 23.99
N ALA A 472 -5.86 -0.83 22.72
CA ALA A 472 -6.24 0.45 22.17
C ALA A 472 -7.64 0.84 22.64
N ALA A 473 -7.75 1.95 23.36
CA ALA A 473 -8.98 2.36 24.02
C ALA A 473 -9.29 3.85 23.82
N CYS A 474 -8.64 4.57 22.89
CA CYS A 474 -9.06 5.93 22.56
C CYS A 474 -10.25 5.92 21.59
N ASP A 475 -11.09 6.94 21.67
CA ASP A 475 -12.22 7.11 20.74
C ASP A 475 -11.77 7.79 19.46
N ARG A 476 -10.79 8.70 19.54
CA ARG A 476 -10.26 9.44 18.40
C ARG A 476 -8.75 9.58 18.48
N VAL A 477 -8.12 9.67 17.32
CA VAL A 477 -6.71 10.01 17.15
C VAL A 477 -6.54 11.09 16.09
N LEU A 478 -5.50 11.90 16.26
CA LEU A 478 -4.99 12.84 15.27
C LEU A 478 -3.47 12.81 15.33
N ALA A 479 -2.83 12.60 14.19
CA ALA A 479 -1.38 12.64 14.04
C ALA A 479 -1.01 13.49 12.81
N VAL A 480 0.05 14.26 12.95
CA VAL A 480 0.67 15.05 11.89
C VAL A 480 2.13 14.65 11.80
N GLN A 481 2.55 14.36 10.58
CA GLN A 481 3.85 13.82 10.27
C GLN A 481 4.52 14.68 9.21
N ALA A 482 5.78 15.05 9.44
CA ALA A 482 6.56 15.83 8.50
C ALA A 482 7.93 15.20 8.29
N GLU A 483 8.31 15.01 7.03
CA GLU A 483 9.60 14.45 6.63
C GLU A 483 10.25 15.30 5.55
N TYR A 484 11.50 15.70 5.80
CA TYR A 484 12.40 16.14 4.77
C TYR A 484 13.32 15.00 4.38
N ARG A 485 13.44 14.75 3.08
CA ARG A 485 14.35 13.77 2.51
C ARG A 485 15.29 14.43 1.52
N GLY A 486 16.59 14.25 1.72
CA GLY A 486 17.64 14.74 0.83
C GLY A 486 18.59 13.62 0.44
N HIS A 487 18.85 13.48 -0.87
CA HIS A 487 19.78 12.47 -1.35
C HIS A 487 21.24 12.87 -1.06
N ILE A 488 22.01 12.00 -0.42
CA ILE A 488 23.45 12.19 -0.24
C ILE A 488 24.19 11.29 -1.25
N SER A 489 24.93 11.90 -2.16
CA SER A 489 25.86 11.18 -3.04
C SER A 489 27.11 10.76 -2.27
N LEU A 490 27.02 9.68 -1.49
CA LEU A 490 28.19 9.03 -0.91
C LEU A 490 28.76 8.06 -1.95
N HIS A 491 29.89 8.43 -2.56
CA HIS A 491 30.68 7.53 -3.39
C HIS A 491 31.51 6.63 -2.47
N TRP A 492 30.89 5.59 -1.87
CA TRP A 492 31.61 4.55 -1.14
C TRP A 492 31.64 3.27 -1.98
N SER A 493 32.76 3.01 -2.65
CA SER A 493 33.07 1.69 -3.20
C SER A 493 33.85 0.89 -2.15
N TYR A 494 33.20 -0.04 -1.46
CA TYR A 494 33.92 -1.10 -0.76
C TYR A 494 34.12 -2.22 -1.77
N ASN A 495 35.37 -2.47 -2.14
CA ASN A 495 35.76 -3.51 -3.10
C ASN A 495 36.41 -4.66 -2.31
N PRO A 496 35.64 -5.58 -1.69
CA PRO A 496 36.23 -6.80 -1.19
C PRO A 496 36.33 -7.73 -2.40
N VAL A 497 37.51 -7.83 -3.00
CA VAL A 497 38.08 -9.01 -3.68
C VAL A 497 39.23 -8.52 -4.57
N ARG A 498 40.42 -9.05 -4.31
CA ARG A 498 41.59 -9.00 -5.20
C ARG A 498 41.18 -9.63 -6.53
N GLU A 499 41.58 -8.98 -7.62
CA GLU A 499 41.59 -9.56 -8.96
C GLU A 499 42.19 -10.97 -8.91
N ASP A 500 41.34 -11.98 -9.07
CA ASP A 500 41.59 -13.13 -9.95
C ASP A 500 40.32 -13.99 -10.05
N GLU A 501 39.92 -14.23 -11.29
CA GLU A 501 39.00 -15.27 -11.78
C GLU A 501 37.58 -15.41 -11.17
N GLY A 502 36.59 -15.01 -11.97
CA GLY A 502 35.35 -15.79 -12.13
C GLY A 502 34.23 -15.59 -11.10
N ARG A 503 33.12 -14.99 -11.57
CA ARG A 503 31.76 -15.10 -11.00
C ARG A 503 31.65 -14.91 -9.48
N GLY A 504 31.77 -13.66 -9.04
CA GLY A 504 31.30 -13.22 -7.73
C GLY A 504 30.05 -12.35 -7.85
N GLU A 505 28.88 -12.91 -7.58
CA GLU A 505 27.65 -12.15 -7.39
C GLU A 505 27.79 -11.28 -6.13
N THR A 506 27.86 -9.96 -6.28
CA THR A 506 27.74 -9.06 -5.12
C THR A 506 26.27 -8.98 -4.70
N LEU A 507 25.92 -9.56 -3.56
CA LEU A 507 24.54 -9.65 -3.06
C LEU A 507 23.90 -8.28 -2.71
N ILE A 508 24.72 -7.25 -2.45
CA ILE A 508 24.28 -5.94 -1.95
C ILE A 508 25.10 -4.83 -2.64
N ARG A 509 24.49 -4.10 -3.59
CA ARG A 509 25.01 -2.82 -4.09
C ARG A 509 24.13 -1.71 -3.52
N LEU A 510 24.59 -1.05 -2.46
CA LEU A 510 23.91 0.10 -1.84
C LEU A 510 24.33 1.36 -2.61
N GLU A 511 23.46 1.91 -3.45
CA GLU A 511 23.63 3.28 -3.96
C GLU A 511 23.29 4.30 -2.87
N GLY A 512 23.84 5.52 -3.00
CA GLY A 512 23.93 6.52 -1.92
C GLY A 512 22.64 6.72 -1.13
N PRO A 513 22.70 6.74 0.21
CA PRO A 513 21.51 6.84 1.04
C PRO A 513 20.80 8.19 0.92
N ASP A 514 19.49 8.16 1.14
CA ASP A 514 18.73 9.36 1.44
C ASP A 514 18.82 9.68 2.94
N LEU A 515 19.23 10.91 3.28
CA LEU A 515 19.10 11.44 4.62
C LEU A 515 17.66 11.85 4.87
N VAL A 516 17.12 11.43 6.00
CA VAL A 516 15.74 11.69 6.39
C VAL A 516 15.75 12.44 7.72
N VAL A 517 15.17 13.64 7.74
CA VAL A 517 14.90 14.40 8.97
C VAL A 517 13.39 14.46 9.12
N PHE A 518 12.88 14.19 10.31
CA PHE A 518 11.45 14.16 10.53
C PHE A 518 11.03 14.69 11.88
N SER A 519 9.77 15.11 11.94
CA SER A 519 9.10 15.46 13.18
C SER A 519 7.66 15.03 13.11
N GLU A 520 7.19 14.51 14.24
CA GLU A 520 5.89 13.87 14.37
C GLU A 520 5.20 14.46 15.59
N ALA A 521 3.90 14.71 15.49
CA ALA A 521 3.10 15.14 16.62
C ALA A 521 1.69 14.56 16.55
N GLY A 522 1.15 14.11 17.68
CA GLY A 522 -0.21 13.58 17.70
C GLY A 522 -0.77 13.36 19.09
N GLN A 523 -2.07 13.07 19.14
CA GLN A 523 -2.78 12.74 20.35
C GLN A 523 -3.92 11.75 20.10
N GLY A 524 -4.16 10.88 21.08
CA GLY A 524 -5.37 10.06 21.20
C GLY A 524 -6.19 10.49 22.41
N TRP A 525 -7.52 10.50 22.31
CA TRP A 525 -8.39 10.93 23.40
C TRP A 525 -9.74 10.22 23.45
N LEU A 526 -10.40 10.35 24.60
CA LEU A 526 -11.77 9.88 24.86
C LEU A 526 -12.78 11.00 24.58
N VAL A 527 -13.90 10.65 23.95
CA VAL A 527 -14.97 11.60 23.63
C VAL A 527 -16.09 11.49 24.66
N GLY A 528 -16.57 12.62 25.17
CA GLY A 528 -17.67 12.66 26.13
C GLY A 528 -17.67 13.91 27.02
N SER A 529 -18.54 13.91 28.02
CA SER A 529 -18.73 15.01 28.97
C SER A 529 -18.14 14.76 30.36
N GLY A 530 -17.58 13.56 30.60
CA GLY A 530 -16.99 13.17 31.89
C GLY A 530 -15.54 13.62 32.07
N PRO A 531 -14.97 13.46 33.29
CA PRO A 531 -13.57 13.74 33.57
C PRO A 531 -12.63 12.99 32.62
N GLY A 532 -11.59 13.67 32.12
CA GLY A 532 -10.63 13.07 31.18
C GLY A 532 -11.17 12.83 29.76
N ARG A 533 -12.39 13.30 29.46
CA ARG A 533 -12.99 13.23 28.13
C ARG A 533 -13.14 14.62 27.51
N LEU A 534 -13.10 14.66 26.19
CA LEU A 534 -13.31 15.89 25.42
C LEU A 534 -14.67 15.87 24.72
N PRO A 535 -15.40 17.00 24.69
CA PRO A 535 -16.63 17.11 23.92
C PRO A 535 -16.40 16.80 22.43
N SER A 536 -17.41 16.23 21.77
CA SER A 536 -17.33 15.75 20.38
C SER A 536 -16.97 16.83 19.34
N GLY A 537 -17.23 18.10 19.62
CA GLY A 537 -16.87 19.24 18.76
C GLY A 537 -15.51 19.87 19.05
N LYS A 538 -14.70 19.29 19.95
CA LYS A 538 -13.38 19.81 20.34
C LYS A 538 -12.25 18.84 20.00
N ILE A 539 -11.06 19.40 19.83
CA ILE A 539 -9.79 18.67 19.75
C ILE A 539 -8.95 18.94 21.01
N PRO A 540 -8.02 18.06 21.37
CA PRO A 540 -7.10 18.31 22.48
C PRO A 540 -6.24 19.54 22.26
N ASP A 541 -5.94 20.26 23.34
CA ASP A 541 -4.99 21.37 23.32
C ASP A 541 -3.60 20.89 22.89
N PHE A 542 -2.89 21.66 22.06
CA PHE A 542 -1.58 21.30 21.52
C PHE A 542 -0.52 21.08 22.62
N SER A 543 -0.67 21.68 23.80
CA SER A 543 0.20 21.44 24.96
C SER A 543 0.14 19.99 25.47
N SER A 544 -0.96 19.27 25.18
CA SER A 544 -1.12 17.86 25.57
C SER A 544 -0.52 16.89 24.55
N TRP A 545 -0.14 17.35 23.36
CA TRP A 545 0.27 16.47 22.27
C TRP A 545 1.60 15.79 22.57
N LEU A 546 1.72 14.55 22.11
CA LEU A 546 3.00 13.86 22.06
C LEU A 546 3.73 14.31 20.80
N ALA A 547 4.99 14.71 20.93
CA ALA A 547 5.82 15.07 19.78
C ALA A 547 7.20 14.43 19.85
N ASP A 548 7.74 14.06 18.69
CA ASP A 548 9.11 13.61 18.53
C ASP A 548 9.80 14.26 17.32
N VAL A 549 11.13 14.17 17.34
CA VAL A 549 12.01 14.55 16.25
C VAL A 549 13.01 13.43 16.05
N GLY A 550 13.36 13.18 14.79
CA GLY A 550 14.34 12.16 14.48
C GLY A 550 15.10 12.39 13.18
N LEU A 551 16.08 11.53 13.01
CA LEU A 551 17.01 11.50 11.89
C LEU A 551 17.15 10.05 11.45
N GLY A 552 17.31 9.80 10.17
CA GLY A 552 17.68 8.49 9.69
C GLY A 552 18.21 8.49 8.28
N VAL A 553 18.45 7.27 7.83
CA VAL A 553 19.09 6.96 6.56
C VAL A 553 18.23 5.91 5.88
N ASP A 554 17.89 6.14 4.61
CA ASP A 554 17.02 5.26 3.83
C ASP A 554 17.71 4.84 2.54
N TRP A 555 17.73 3.53 2.29
CA TRP A 555 18.34 2.88 1.14
C TRP A 555 17.28 2.22 0.26
N GLY A 556 16.40 3.02 -0.35
CA GLY A 556 15.49 2.53 -1.38
C GLY A 556 14.50 1.48 -0.88
N GLY A 557 14.05 1.59 0.37
CA GLY A 557 13.09 0.69 1.01
C GLY A 557 13.49 0.33 2.43
N PHE A 558 14.78 0.13 2.69
CA PHE A 558 15.27 -0.14 4.05
C PHE A 558 15.68 1.15 4.74
N GLY A 559 15.12 1.43 5.91
CA GLY A 559 15.39 2.64 6.67
C GLY A 559 15.88 2.37 8.08
N ALA A 560 16.93 3.08 8.50
CA ALA A 560 17.41 3.09 9.88
C ALA A 560 17.21 4.49 10.48
N TYR A 561 16.44 4.58 11.55
CA TYR A 561 16.03 5.85 12.15
C TYR A 561 16.33 5.89 13.64
N ILE A 562 16.72 7.07 14.11
CA ILE A 562 16.77 7.43 15.53
C ILE A 562 15.74 8.52 15.80
N ALA A 563 14.99 8.39 16.89
CA ALA A 563 13.98 9.37 17.30
C ALA A 563 14.06 9.67 18.79
N LYS A 564 13.77 10.92 19.16
CA LYS A 564 13.71 11.41 20.53
C LYS A 564 12.34 12.02 20.78
N ALA A 565 11.64 11.51 21.79
CA ALA A 565 10.47 12.19 22.32
C ALA A 565 10.87 13.56 22.89
N VAL A 566 10.16 14.61 22.49
CA VAL A 566 10.42 16.00 22.89
C VAL A 566 9.53 16.42 24.06
N THR A 567 8.31 15.88 24.15
CA THR A 567 7.37 16.27 25.22
C THR A 567 7.48 15.40 26.47
N VAL A 568 8.23 14.30 26.40
CA VAL A 568 8.52 13.42 27.56
C VAL A 568 9.99 13.02 27.55
N GLY A 569 10.57 12.82 28.73
CA GLY A 569 11.98 12.43 28.91
C GLY A 569 12.33 10.97 28.55
N GLN A 570 11.71 10.39 27.52
CA GLN A 570 12.00 9.02 27.07
C GLN A 570 13.41 8.91 26.47
N PRO A 571 14.10 7.76 26.56
CA PRO A 571 15.40 7.55 25.92
C PRO A 571 15.28 7.64 24.39
N LEU A 572 16.43 7.85 23.72
CA LEU A 572 16.52 7.75 22.27
C LEU A 572 16.09 6.35 21.82
N ARG A 573 15.32 6.28 20.74
CA ARG A 573 14.85 5.03 20.15
C ARG A 573 15.44 4.82 18.79
N PHE A 574 15.83 3.59 18.53
CA PHE A 574 16.29 3.13 17.23
C PHE A 574 15.22 2.25 16.60
N THR A 575 14.90 2.52 15.34
CA THR A 575 13.89 1.80 14.57
C THR A 575 14.48 1.41 13.22
N LEU A 576 14.29 0.15 12.85
CA LEU A 576 14.51 -0.34 11.49
C LEU A 576 13.16 -0.43 10.80
N ARG A 577 13.10 0.03 9.55
CA ARG A 577 11.92 -0.05 8.69
C ARG A 577 12.28 -0.82 7.42
N LEU A 578 11.34 -1.63 6.93
CA LEU A 578 11.41 -2.29 5.62
C LEU A 578 10.68 -1.49 4.54
N GLU A 579 10.00 -0.42 4.95
CA GLU A 579 9.33 0.53 4.07
C GLU A 579 9.72 1.98 4.36
N HIS A 580 9.40 2.87 3.42
CA HIS A 580 9.60 4.30 3.61
C HIS A 580 8.59 4.83 4.62
N ARG A 581 8.95 5.90 5.32
CA ARG A 581 8.08 6.49 6.34
C ARG A 581 6.81 7.17 5.79
N PHE A 582 6.52 7.15 4.47
CA PHE A 582 5.29 7.64 3.80
C PHE A 582 5.03 7.05 2.42
#